data_AF-A0A1Y5DWM6-F1
#
_entry.id   AF-A0A1Y5DWM6-F1
#
_cell.length_a   1.000
_cell.length_b   1.000
_cell.length_c   1.000
_cell.angle_alpha   90.00
_cell.angle_beta   90.00
_cell.angle_gamma   90.00
#
_symmetry.space_group_name_H-M   'P 1'
#
loop_
_entity.id
_entity.type
_entity.pdbx_description
1 polymer ?
#
loop_
_entity_poly.entity_id
_entity_poly.type
_entity_poly.pdbx_seq_one_letter_code
_entity_poly.pdbx_strand_id
1 'polypeptide(L)'
;SSITISQVELCPHSPNDNCVCRKPLTGMIDNILEKHDIDLQNSWLIGDKSSDIQCAINANIKNTIQVKSGHDFEEKDSKADYVCASIKDVAKIINCY
;
A
#
# COMPACT_ATOMS: atom_id res chain seq x y z
N SER A 1 20.16 -2.60 -9.29
CA SER A 1 20.17 -2.48 -7.83
C SER A 1 19.46 -3.69 -7.24
N SER A 2 20.03 -4.32 -6.22
CA SER A 2 19.32 -5.36 -5.46
C SER A 2 18.31 -4.71 -4.51
N ILE A 3 17.16 -5.36 -4.33
CA ILE A 3 16.14 -4.95 -3.36
C ILE A 3 16.24 -5.91 -2.18
N THR A 4 16.26 -5.36 -0.96
CA THR A 4 16.16 -6.14 0.28
C THR A 4 14.74 -6.02 0.82
N ILE A 5 14.13 -7.15 1.15
CA ILE A 5 12.81 -7.20 1.80
C ILE A 5 13.05 -7.41 3.30
N SER A 6 12.75 -6.39 4.11
CA SER A 6 12.99 -6.43 5.56
C SER A 6 11.96 -7.27 6.33
N GLN A 7 10.70 -7.25 5.89
CA GLN A 7 9.60 -7.97 6.51
C GLN A 7 8.50 -8.28 5.48
N VAL A 8 7.75 -9.35 5.71
CA VAL A 8 6.54 -9.71 4.94
C VAL A 8 5.44 -10.00 5.95
N GLU A 9 4.30 -9.30 5.79
CA GLU A 9 3.07 -9.56 6.53
C GLU A 9 1.99 -10.08 5.58
N LEU A 10 1.18 -11.03 6.05
CA LEU A 10 0.10 -11.64 5.29
C LEU A 10 -1.10 -11.86 6.19
N CYS A 11 -2.28 -11.51 5.72
CA CYS A 11 -3.53 -11.84 6.38
C CYS A 11 -4.14 -13.11 5.74
N PRO A 12 -4.21 -14.25 6.44
CA PRO A 12 -4.74 -15.51 5.88
C PRO A 12 -6.27 -15.60 5.95
N HIS A 13 -6.91 -14.59 6.55
CA HIS A 13 -8.31 -14.62 6.93
C HIS A 13 -9.28 -14.38 5.76
N SER A 14 -10.42 -15.04 5.85
CA SER A 14 -11.58 -14.81 5.00
C SER A 14 -12.25 -13.46 5.31
N PRO A 15 -13.08 -12.92 4.41
CA PRO A 15 -13.84 -11.70 4.68
C PRO A 15 -14.76 -11.77 5.92
N ASN A 16 -15.15 -12.97 6.35
CA ASN A 16 -16.11 -13.17 7.45
C ASN A 16 -15.43 -13.47 8.80
N ASP A 17 -14.10 -13.56 8.85
CA ASP A 17 -13.37 -13.95 10.06
C ASP A 17 -13.24 -12.80 11.08
N ASN A 18 -13.80 -11.62 10.79
CA ASN A 18 -13.75 -10.41 11.64
C ASN A 18 -12.33 -10.05 12.12
N CYS A 19 -11.31 -10.35 11.30
CA CYS A 19 -9.92 -10.03 11.63
C CYS A 19 -9.62 -8.54 11.51
N VAL A 20 -8.53 -8.10 12.13
CA VAL A 20 -8.04 -6.71 12.04
C VAL A 20 -6.94 -6.50 10.99
N CYS A 21 -6.43 -7.57 10.37
CA CYS A 21 -5.31 -7.51 9.43
C CYS A 21 -5.71 -7.34 7.96
N ARG A 22 -6.94 -7.73 7.59
CA ARG A 22 -7.33 -7.76 6.18
C ARG A 22 -7.59 -6.34 5.72
N LYS A 23 -6.82 -5.90 4.71
CA LYS A 23 -7.04 -4.62 4.02
C LYS A 23 -8.53 -4.48 3.63
N PRO A 24 -9.17 -3.33 3.91
CA PRO A 24 -8.57 -2.01 4.16
C PRO A 24 -8.18 -1.72 5.63
N LEU A 25 -8.19 -2.70 6.52
CA LEU A 25 -7.72 -2.53 7.89
C LEU A 25 -6.19 -2.49 7.96
N THR A 26 -5.67 -1.89 9.04
CA THR A 26 -4.25 -1.51 9.19
C THR A 26 -3.40 -2.55 9.90
N GLY A 27 -3.97 -3.64 10.42
CA GLY A 27 -3.24 -4.54 11.34
C GLY A 27 -1.91 -5.08 10.81
N MET A 28 -1.78 -5.29 9.50
CA MET A 28 -0.48 -5.68 8.91
C MET A 28 0.56 -4.55 8.95
N ILE A 29 0.14 -3.29 8.77
CA ILE A 29 1.02 -2.12 8.93
C ILE A 29 1.40 -1.97 10.40
N ASP A 30 0.42 -2.10 11.30
CA ASP A 30 0.65 -1.99 12.75
C ASP A 30 1.71 -3.01 13.22
N ASN A 31 1.64 -4.25 12.75
CA ASN A 31 2.65 -5.29 13.01
C ASN A 31 4.07 -4.94 12.50
N ILE A 32 4.18 -4.18 11.41
CA ILE A 32 5.48 -3.72 10.87
C ILE A 32 6.03 -2.62 11.78
N LEU A 33 5.18 -1.69 12.22
CA LEU A 33 5.55 -0.57 13.09
C LEU A 33 6.00 -1.02 14.49
N GLU A 34 5.51 -2.17 14.96
CA GLU A 34 6.01 -2.78 16.22
C GLU A 34 7.48 -3.20 16.13
N LYS A 35 7.98 -3.54 14.94
CA LYS A 35 9.34 -4.08 14.74
C LYS A 35 10.31 -3.09 14.11
N HIS A 36 9.79 -2.03 13.50
CA HIS A 36 10.57 -1.08 12.73
C HIS A 36 10.17 0.35 13.07
N ASP A 37 11.16 1.20 13.29
CA ASP A 37 10.99 2.64 13.41
C ASP A 37 10.77 3.25 12.01
N ILE A 38 9.52 3.33 11.57
CA ILE A 38 9.12 3.81 10.23
C ILE A 38 8.31 5.10 10.36
N ASP A 39 8.75 6.12 9.64
CA ASP A 39 7.99 7.36 9.49
C ASP A 39 6.93 7.24 8.39
N LEU A 40 5.67 7.06 8.78
CA LEU A 40 4.54 6.95 7.85
C LEU A 40 4.29 8.26 7.05
N GLN A 41 4.71 9.41 7.59
CA GLN A 41 4.53 10.70 6.90
C GLN A 41 5.47 10.86 5.71
N ASN A 42 6.57 10.09 5.69
CA ASN A 42 7.50 10.03 4.57
C ASN A 42 7.47 8.67 3.84
N SER A 43 6.52 7.80 4.19
CA SER A 43 6.35 6.49 3.58
C SER A 43 5.45 6.52 2.35
N TRP A 44 5.57 5.47 1.53
CA TRP A 44 4.77 5.24 0.34
C TRP A 44 4.06 3.88 0.45
N LEU A 45 2.77 3.83 0.11
CA LEU A 45 2.07 2.57 -0.10
C LEU A 45 1.71 2.42 -1.58
N ILE A 46 2.13 1.29 -2.16
CA ILE A 46 1.86 0.94 -3.55
C ILE A 46 0.97 -0.31 -3.57
N GLY A 47 -0.16 -0.23 -4.26
CA GLY A 47 -1.11 -1.35 -4.39
C GLY A 47 -1.83 -1.33 -5.72
N ASP A 48 -2.51 -2.40 -6.06
CA ASP A 48 -3.32 -2.51 -7.28
C ASP A 48 -4.82 -2.42 -7.00
N LYS A 49 -5.24 -2.60 -5.75
CA LYS A 49 -6.65 -2.55 -5.33
C LYS A 49 -6.98 -1.29 -4.56
N SER A 50 -8.24 -0.86 -4.66
CA SER A 50 -8.79 0.22 -3.82
C SER A 50 -8.67 -0.06 -2.32
N SER A 51 -8.70 -1.33 -1.90
CA SER A 51 -8.47 -1.76 -0.51
C SER A 51 -7.06 -1.43 0.00
N ASP A 52 -6.07 -1.41 -0.89
CA ASP A 52 -4.69 -1.09 -0.53
C ASP A 52 -4.57 0.41 -0.25
N ILE A 53 -5.15 1.21 -1.14
CA ILE A 53 -5.19 2.67 -1.01
C ILE A 53 -5.98 3.07 0.24
N GLN A 54 -7.12 2.44 0.49
CA GLN A 54 -7.90 2.70 1.70
C GLN A 54 -7.16 2.26 2.98
N CYS A 55 -6.37 1.18 2.93
CA CYS A 55 -5.49 0.79 4.03
C CYS A 55 -4.44 1.87 4.33
N ALA A 56 -3.80 2.43 3.29
CA ALA A 56 -2.84 3.52 3.45
C ALA A 56 -3.47 4.75 4.11
N ILE A 57 -4.65 5.16 3.64
CA ILE A 57 -5.41 6.28 4.20
C ILE A 57 -5.74 6.01 5.68
N ASN A 58 -6.22 4.81 6.01
CA ASN A 58 -6.55 4.45 7.39
C ASN A 58 -5.32 4.43 8.30
N ALA A 59 -4.14 4.08 7.77
CA ALA A 59 -2.86 4.08 8.49
C ALA A 59 -2.19 5.46 8.52
N ASN A 60 -2.77 6.50 7.92
CA ASN A 60 -2.16 7.82 7.75
C ASN A 60 -0.81 7.79 7.02
N ILE A 61 -0.64 6.85 6.07
CA ILE A 61 0.48 6.90 5.12
C ILE A 61 0.23 8.02 4.14
N LYS A 62 1.21 8.94 4.02
CA LYS A 62 1.02 10.18 3.29
C LYS A 62 0.96 10.01 1.77
N ASN A 63 1.76 9.10 1.21
CA ASN A 63 1.92 8.97 -0.24
C ASN A 63 1.36 7.63 -0.74
N THR A 64 0.46 7.68 -1.70
CA THR A 64 -0.20 6.48 -2.25
C THR A 64 -0.08 6.39 -3.76
N ILE A 65 0.20 5.17 -4.24
CA ILE A 65 0.24 4.87 -5.68
C ILE A 65 -0.64 3.66 -5.98
N GLN A 66 -1.61 3.82 -6.89
CA GLN A 66 -2.34 2.68 -7.45
C GLN A 66 -1.76 2.28 -8.82
N VAL A 67 -1.38 1.00 -8.98
CA VAL A 67 -0.82 0.48 -10.23
C VAL A 67 -1.87 -0.28 -11.04
N LYS A 68 -1.85 -0.11 -12.37
CA LYS A 68 -2.79 -0.79 -13.29
C LYS A 68 -2.42 -2.23 -13.63
N SER A 69 -1.20 -2.67 -13.33
CA SER A 69 -0.69 -3.98 -13.76
C SER A 69 -1.26 -5.20 -13.02
N GLY A 70 -2.23 -5.01 -12.11
CA GLY A 70 -2.76 -6.07 -11.25
C GLY A 70 -4.28 -6.26 -11.38
N HIS A 71 -5.06 -5.26 -10.97
CA HIS A 71 -6.52 -5.25 -11.10
C HIS A 71 -6.97 -4.07 -11.96
N ASP A 72 -8.01 -4.29 -12.78
CA ASP A 72 -8.61 -3.24 -13.57
C ASP A 72 -9.38 -2.26 -12.69
N PHE A 73 -9.21 -0.97 -12.98
CA PHE A 73 -9.98 0.13 -12.39
C PHE A 73 -9.97 1.33 -13.34
N GLU A 74 -10.98 2.17 -13.23
CA GLU A 74 -11.01 3.46 -13.89
C GLU A 74 -10.25 4.48 -13.04
N GLU A 75 -9.31 5.24 -13.62
CA GLU A 75 -8.47 6.17 -12.84
C GLU A 75 -9.27 7.20 -12.04
N LYS A 76 -10.42 7.64 -12.59
CA LYS A 76 -11.35 8.57 -11.94
C LYS A 76 -11.92 8.06 -10.61
N ASP A 77 -11.91 6.74 -10.40
CA ASP A 77 -12.43 6.09 -9.20
C ASP A 77 -11.32 5.79 -8.17
N SER A 78 -10.05 6.02 -8.54
CA SER A 78 -8.91 5.87 -7.64
C SER A 78 -8.92 6.97 -6.57
N LYS A 79 -8.61 6.58 -5.34
CA LYS A 79 -8.36 7.51 -4.23
C LYS A 79 -6.86 7.77 -4.01
N ALA A 80 -5.99 7.20 -4.84
CA ALA A 80 -4.55 7.34 -4.68
C ALA A 80 -4.07 8.71 -5.14
N ASP A 81 -2.99 9.21 -4.54
CA ASP A 81 -2.34 10.46 -4.94
C ASP A 81 -1.78 10.37 -6.36
N TYR A 82 -1.30 9.17 -6.72
CA TYR A 82 -0.76 8.90 -8.04
C TYR A 82 -1.28 7.58 -8.61
N VAL A 83 -1.36 7.54 -9.94
CA VAL A 83 -1.66 6.31 -10.68
C VAL A 83 -0.57 6.10 -11.74
N CYS A 84 -0.10 4.86 -11.89
CA CYS A 84 0.83 4.51 -12.95
C CYS A 84 0.56 3.12 -13.53
N ALA A 85 1.19 2.82 -14.66
CA ALA A 85 0.96 1.58 -15.39
C ALA A 85 1.41 0.34 -14.60
N SER A 86 2.55 0.41 -13.90
CA SER A 86 3.12 -0.75 -13.20
C SER A 86 4.09 -0.35 -12.09
N ILE A 87 4.47 -1.32 -11.25
CA ILE A 87 5.53 -1.16 -10.25
C ILE A 87 6.86 -0.66 -10.83
N LYS A 88 7.14 -0.92 -12.12
CA LYS A 88 8.36 -0.46 -12.80
C LYS A 88 8.39 1.05 -13.02
N ASP A 89 7.22 1.69 -13.03
CA ASP A 89 7.07 3.12 -13.25
C ASP A 89 7.05 3.93 -11.95
N VAL A 90 6.93 3.26 -10.79
CA VAL A 90 6.88 3.90 -9.48
C VAL A 90 8.12 4.76 -9.19
N ALA A 91 9.31 4.31 -9.57
CA ALA A 91 10.54 5.06 -9.35
C ALA A 91 10.52 6.43 -10.06
N LYS A 92 9.81 6.55 -11.19
CA LYS A 92 9.65 7.83 -11.90
C LYS A 92 8.82 8.82 -11.11
N ILE A 93 7.89 8.34 -10.28
CA ILE A 93 7.07 9.17 -9.41
C ILE A 93 7.87 9.56 -8.17
N ILE A 94 8.40 8.56 -7.46
CA ILE A 94 9.11 8.79 -6.19
C ILE A 94 10.31 9.72 -6.38
N ASN A 95 11.10 9.55 -7.45
CA ASN A 95 12.30 10.37 -7.68
C ASN A 95 12.00 11.83 -8.11
N CYS A 96 10.74 12.19 -8.35
CA CYS A 96 10.36 13.58 -8.66
C CYS A 96 10.07 14.41 -7.40
N TYR A 97 10.09 13.80 -6.21
CA TYR A 97 9.79 14.40 -4.92
C TYR A 97 10.91 14.11 -3.92
#